data_AF-F2SM56-F1
#
_entry.id   AF-F2SM56-F1
#
_cell.length_a   1.000
_cell.length_b   1.000
_cell.length_c   1.000
_cell.angle_alpha   90.00
_cell.angle_beta   90.00
_cell.angle_gamma   90.00
#
_symmetry.space_group_name_H-M   'P 1'
#
loop_
_entity.id
_entity.type
_entity.pdbx_description
1 polymer ?
#
loop_
_entity_poly.entity_id
_entity_poly.type
_entity_poly.pdbx_seq_one_letter_code
_entity_poly.pdbx_strand_id
1 'polypeptide(L)'
;MVLYYTHVLRNKNTKELTISANTPSIVTVSCAFEKHLEAWESSKICLEIQAILDMMAFPANFTINKIVAFTCGRIAETLEDRLSPWADIIKWRVSHQHRLICTMQKAFSKRMGARGTQCFAHDPAYTAIDSEHLKMHGITTITILKASL
;
A
#
# COMPACT_ATOMS: atom_id res chain seq x y z
N MET A 1 2.59 -12.65 20.06
CA MET A 1 3.31 -13.05 18.83
C MET A 1 2.26 -13.52 17.84
N VAL A 2 2.01 -12.76 16.77
CA VAL A 2 0.98 -13.12 15.77
C VAL A 2 1.70 -13.67 14.54
N LEU A 3 1.50 -14.96 14.28
CA LEU A 3 1.94 -15.63 13.05
C LEU A 3 0.87 -15.40 11.97
N TYR A 4 1.21 -14.64 10.93
CA TYR A 4 0.38 -14.56 9.74
C TYR A 4 0.70 -15.78 8.86
N TYR A 5 -0.21 -16.75 8.84
CA TYR A 5 -0.16 -17.81 7.83
C TYR A 5 -0.63 -17.22 6.50
N THR A 6 0.26 -17.13 5.52
CA THR A 6 -0.16 -16.99 4.13
C THR A 6 -0.87 -18.27 3.72
N HIS A 7 -2.19 -18.19 3.53
CA HIS A 7 -2.96 -19.26 2.93
C HIS A 7 -2.58 -19.35 1.47
N VAL A 8 -1.68 -20.27 1.12
CA VAL A 8 -1.33 -20.54 -0.28
C VAL A 8 -2.17 -21.71 -0.76
N LEU A 9 -2.83 -21.58 -1.91
CA LEU A 9 -3.56 -22.72 -2.48
C LEU A 9 -2.58 -23.82 -2.84
N ARG A 10 -2.87 -25.02 -2.34
CA ARG A 10 -2.12 -26.22 -2.67
C ARG A 10 -3.02 -27.18 -3.38
N ASN A 11 -2.50 -27.84 -4.39
CA ASN A 11 -3.17 -28.98 -4.99
C ASN A 11 -3.45 -30.00 -3.90
N LYS A 12 -4.73 -30.39 -3.73
CA LYS A 12 -5.16 -31.28 -2.65
C LYS A 12 -4.42 -32.62 -2.64
N ASN A 13 -4.03 -33.11 -3.82
CA ASN A 13 -3.39 -34.39 -4.05
C ASN A 13 -1.86 -34.27 -4.04
N THR A 14 -1.28 -33.31 -4.76
CA THR A 14 0.19 -33.21 -4.90
C THR A 14 0.85 -32.35 -3.82
N LYS A 15 0.07 -31.57 -3.06
CA LYS A 15 0.54 -30.58 -2.07
C LYS A 15 1.42 -29.46 -2.65
N GLU A 16 1.65 -29.47 -3.96
CA GLU A 16 2.34 -28.41 -4.68
C GLU A 16 1.54 -27.12 -4.65
N LEU A 17 2.26 -26.01 -4.72
CA LEU A 17 1.64 -24.69 -4.84
C LEU A 17 0.87 -24.64 -6.16
N THR A 18 -0.42 -24.34 -6.09
CA THR A 18 -1.17 -24.02 -7.29
C THR A 18 -0.71 -22.64 -7.72
N ILE A 19 0.10 -22.54 -8.78
CA ILE A 19 0.49 -21.22 -9.30
C ILE A 19 -0.79 -20.56 -9.82
N SER A 20 -1.34 -19.62 -9.07
CA SER A 20 -2.47 -18.81 -9.51
C SER A 20 -2.05 -17.97 -10.72
N ALA A 21 -2.40 -18.43 -11.91
CA ALA A 21 -2.03 -17.83 -13.19
C ALA A 21 -2.72 -16.49 -13.50
N ASN A 22 -3.46 -15.89 -12.56
CA ASN A 22 -4.30 -14.73 -12.83
C ASN A 22 -3.92 -13.52 -11.97
N THR A 23 -2.66 -13.10 -12.05
CA THR A 23 -2.25 -11.78 -11.54
C THR A 23 -2.93 -10.70 -12.40
N PRO A 24 -3.68 -9.75 -11.81
CA PRO A 24 -4.35 -8.70 -12.58
C PRO A 24 -3.34 -7.81 -13.30
N SER A 25 -3.71 -7.27 -14.46
CA SER A 25 -2.86 -6.29 -15.17
C SER A 25 -2.68 -5.01 -14.37
N ILE A 26 -1.58 -4.29 -14.58
CA ILE A 26 -1.34 -2.97 -13.97
C ILE A 26 -2.49 -1.99 -14.25
N VAL A 27 -3.08 -2.02 -15.44
CA VAL A 27 -4.21 -1.16 -15.82
C VAL A 27 -5.44 -1.48 -14.95
N THR A 28 -5.73 -2.76 -14.73
CA THR A 28 -6.84 -3.20 -13.88
C THR A 28 -6.64 -2.77 -12.44
N VAL A 29 -5.41 -2.96 -11.91
CA VAL A 29 -5.06 -2.55 -10.54
C VAL A 29 -5.19 -1.05 -10.37
N SER A 30 -4.58 -0.27 -11.27
CA SER A 30 -4.61 1.19 -11.21
C SER A 30 -6.03 1.75 -11.33
N CYS A 31 -6.86 1.25 -12.26
CA CYS A 31 -8.23 1.72 -12.41
C CYS A 31 -9.08 1.48 -11.15
N ALA A 32 -8.97 0.28 -10.55
CA ALA A 32 -9.65 -0.01 -9.30
C ALA A 32 -9.14 0.85 -8.15
N PHE A 33 -7.82 1.04 -8.06
CA PHE A 33 -7.20 1.85 -7.03
C PHE A 33 -7.67 3.31 -7.09
N GLU A 34 -7.61 3.93 -8.27
CA GLU A 34 -7.98 5.33 -8.48
C GLU A 34 -9.45 5.61 -8.14
N LYS A 35 -10.36 4.76 -8.62
CA LYS A 35 -11.79 4.88 -8.27
C LYS A 35 -12.02 4.93 -6.76
N HIS A 36 -11.30 4.09 -6.04
CA HIS A 36 -11.42 4.05 -4.60
C HIS A 36 -10.61 5.14 -3.88
N LEU A 37 -9.53 5.66 -4.50
CA LEU A 37 -8.78 6.81 -4.01
C LEU A 37 -9.65 8.07 -4.05
N GLU A 38 -10.35 8.32 -5.14
CA GLU A 38 -11.30 9.43 -5.28
C GLU A 38 -12.40 9.37 -4.20
N ALA A 39 -12.96 8.18 -3.98
CA ALA A 39 -13.97 7.95 -2.95
C ALA A 39 -13.41 8.19 -1.53
N TRP A 40 -12.16 7.77 -1.27
CA TRP A 40 -11.47 8.04 -0.01
C TRP A 40 -11.21 9.53 0.19
N GLU A 41 -10.69 10.22 -0.81
CA GLU A 41 -10.35 11.65 -0.73
C GLU A 41 -11.58 12.52 -0.47
N SER A 42 -12.75 12.08 -0.94
CA SER A 42 -14.04 12.71 -0.69
C SER A 42 -14.68 12.31 0.65
N SER A 43 -14.09 11.35 1.38
CA SER A 43 -14.65 10.84 2.63
C SER A 43 -14.42 11.80 3.79
N LYS A 44 -15.37 11.82 4.75
CA LYS A 44 -15.25 12.60 5.99
C LYS A 44 -13.95 12.29 6.74
N ILE A 45 -13.55 11.01 6.79
CA ILE A 45 -12.33 10.57 7.48
C ILE A 45 -11.08 11.19 6.84
N CYS A 46 -10.97 11.17 5.50
CA CYS A 46 -9.82 11.77 4.83
C CYS A 46 -9.77 13.28 5.04
N LEU A 47 -10.91 13.97 4.98
CA LEU A 47 -10.99 15.41 5.22
C LEU A 47 -10.59 15.77 6.66
N GLU A 48 -11.00 14.98 7.65
CA GLU A 48 -10.59 15.16 9.04
C GLU A 48 -9.09 14.95 9.22
N ILE A 49 -8.52 13.91 8.60
CA ILE A 49 -7.06 13.66 8.62
C ILE A 49 -6.31 14.82 7.98
N GLN A 50 -6.75 15.30 6.83
CA GLN A 50 -6.14 16.45 6.15
C GLN A 50 -6.20 17.70 7.02
N ALA A 51 -7.34 17.98 7.66
CA ALA A 51 -7.48 19.12 8.57
C ALA A 51 -6.54 19.01 9.78
N ILE A 52 -6.41 17.82 10.39
CA ILE A 52 -5.47 17.57 11.48
C ILE A 52 -4.03 17.81 11.01
N LEU A 53 -3.66 17.22 9.88
CA LEU A 53 -2.33 17.39 9.29
C LEU A 53 -2.06 18.87 8.99
N ASP A 54 -3.04 19.61 8.49
CA ASP A 54 -2.95 21.04 8.19
C ASP A 54 -2.92 21.95 9.42
N MET A 55 -3.39 21.48 10.58
CA MET A 55 -3.29 22.20 11.86
C MET A 55 -2.04 21.84 12.66
N MET A 56 -1.32 20.76 12.31
CA MET A 56 -0.08 20.40 13.01
C MET A 56 0.96 21.52 12.89
N ALA A 57 1.35 22.06 14.03
CA ALA A 57 2.45 23.01 14.18
C ALA A 57 3.75 22.26 14.46
N PHE A 58 4.77 22.54 13.66
CA PHE A 58 6.12 22.04 13.87
C PHE A 58 7.05 23.20 14.24
N PRO A 59 8.11 22.96 15.02
CA PRO A 59 9.17 23.95 15.20
C PRO A 59 9.73 24.44 13.85
N ALA A 60 10.17 25.70 13.77
CA ALA A 60 10.61 26.33 12.52
C ALA A 60 11.76 25.59 11.79
N ASN A 61 12.52 24.76 12.50
CA ASN A 61 13.63 23.95 12.00
C ASN A 61 13.30 22.45 11.88
N PHE A 62 12.05 22.06 12.10
CA PHE A 62 11.63 20.66 11.98
C PHE A 62 11.10 20.38 10.58
N THR A 63 11.43 19.20 10.05
CA THR A 63 11.07 18.81 8.69
C THR A 63 10.82 17.32 8.62
N ILE A 64 9.64 16.93 8.13
CA ILE A 64 9.37 15.56 7.75
C ILE A 64 9.82 15.39 6.31
N ASN A 65 11.03 14.85 6.11
CA ASN A 65 11.59 14.61 4.79
C ASN A 65 11.31 13.20 4.25
N LYS A 66 10.85 12.28 5.11
CA LYS A 66 10.64 10.88 4.78
C LYS A 66 9.39 10.33 5.45
N ILE A 67 8.59 9.61 4.69
CA ILE A 67 7.52 8.72 5.15
C ILE A 67 7.96 7.30 4.82
N VAL A 68 7.90 6.39 5.80
CA VAL A 68 8.21 4.98 5.60
C VAL A 68 7.05 4.15 6.11
N ALA A 69 6.36 3.47 5.20
CA ALA A 69 5.25 2.60 5.50
C ALA A 69 5.68 1.13 5.51
N PHE A 70 5.14 0.36 6.44
CA PHE A 70 5.45 -1.05 6.58
C PHE A 70 4.17 -1.89 6.57
N THR A 71 4.24 -3.07 5.98
CA THR A 71 3.22 -4.12 6.09
C THR A 71 1.82 -3.66 5.62
N CYS A 72 1.75 -2.94 4.50
CA CYS A 72 0.50 -2.39 3.96
C CYS A 72 -0.33 -3.41 3.16
N GLY A 73 0.21 -4.61 2.98
CA GLY A 73 -0.32 -5.71 2.18
C GLY A 73 -0.23 -5.45 0.68
N ARG A 74 -0.59 -6.47 -0.10
CA ARG A 74 -0.54 -6.46 -1.56
C ARG A 74 -1.78 -5.81 -2.16
N ILE A 75 -1.60 -4.95 -3.17
CA ILE A 75 -2.66 -4.24 -3.90
C ILE A 75 -3.22 -5.12 -5.04
N ALA A 76 -2.32 -5.79 -5.77
CA ALA A 76 -2.65 -6.70 -6.86
C ALA A 76 -3.20 -8.03 -6.34
N GLU A 77 -4.49 -8.06 -5.98
CA GLU A 77 -5.20 -9.25 -5.52
C GLU A 77 -5.22 -10.36 -6.58
N THR A 78 -4.63 -11.50 -6.24
CA THR A 78 -4.76 -12.79 -6.95
C THR A 78 -6.10 -13.43 -6.68
N LEU A 79 -6.44 -14.46 -7.47
CA LEU A 79 -7.63 -15.28 -7.24
C LEU A 79 -7.64 -15.90 -5.84
N GLU A 80 -6.48 -16.28 -5.30
CA GLU A 80 -6.38 -16.88 -3.97
C GLU A 80 -6.81 -15.91 -2.86
N ASP A 81 -6.40 -14.64 -2.96
CA ASP A 81 -6.79 -13.64 -1.96
C ASP A 81 -8.30 -13.45 -1.94
N ARG A 82 -8.93 -13.48 -3.12
CA ARG A 82 -10.37 -13.30 -3.28
C ARG A 82 -11.18 -14.47 -2.75
N LEU A 83 -10.59 -15.66 -2.72
CA LEU A 83 -11.23 -16.87 -2.18
C LEU A 83 -11.01 -17.04 -0.67
N SER A 84 -10.20 -16.17 -0.05
CA SER A 84 -9.99 -16.18 1.40
C SER A 84 -11.29 -15.85 2.16
N PRO A 85 -11.61 -16.54 3.27
CA PRO A 85 -12.70 -16.13 4.17
C PRO A 85 -12.53 -14.71 4.72
N TRP A 86 -11.31 -14.18 4.68
CA TRP A 86 -10.95 -12.84 5.16
C TRP A 86 -10.75 -11.83 4.03
N ALA A 87 -11.10 -12.19 2.79
CA ALA A 87 -10.84 -11.39 1.59
C ALA A 87 -11.31 -9.94 1.74
N ASP A 88 -12.56 -9.73 2.17
CA ASP A 88 -13.15 -8.40 2.29
C ASP A 88 -12.44 -7.54 3.35
N ILE A 89 -12.10 -8.13 4.49
CA ILE A 89 -11.41 -7.44 5.59
C ILE A 89 -9.99 -7.07 5.18
N ILE A 90 -9.27 -7.99 4.55
CA ILE A 90 -7.90 -7.76 4.05
C ILE A 90 -7.94 -6.67 2.97
N LYS A 91 -8.83 -6.80 1.99
CA LYS A 91 -9.03 -5.83 0.93
C LYS A 91 -9.28 -4.45 1.49
N TRP A 92 -10.23 -4.31 2.41
CA TRP A 92 -10.55 -3.04 3.05
C TRP A 92 -9.32 -2.46 3.76
N ARG A 93 -8.57 -3.25 4.53
CA ARG A 93 -7.37 -2.80 5.24
C ARG A 93 -6.28 -2.31 4.30
N VAL A 94 -5.88 -3.15 3.33
CA VAL A 94 -4.85 -2.83 2.33
C VAL A 94 -5.21 -1.54 1.60
N SER A 95 -6.46 -1.47 1.16
CA SER A 95 -7.05 -0.34 0.49
C SER A 95 -6.95 0.95 1.30
N HIS A 96 -7.22 0.91 2.61
CA HIS A 96 -7.14 2.11 3.47
C HIS A 96 -5.69 2.51 3.76
N GLN A 97 -4.81 1.54 4.03
CA GLN A 97 -3.40 1.81 4.36
C GLN A 97 -2.70 2.55 3.22
N HIS A 98 -2.83 2.08 1.98
CA HIS A 98 -2.19 2.73 0.83
C HIS A 98 -2.72 4.14 0.56
N ARG A 99 -4.02 4.37 0.73
CA ARG A 99 -4.59 5.70 0.52
C ARG A 99 -4.20 6.67 1.61
N LEU A 100 -4.12 6.21 2.85
CA LEU A 100 -3.60 7.02 3.95
C LEU A 100 -2.16 7.48 3.66
N ILE A 101 -1.32 6.59 3.14
CA ILE A 101 0.06 6.92 2.74
C ILE A 101 0.05 7.99 1.64
N CYS A 102 -0.78 7.84 0.60
CA CYS A 102 -0.95 8.86 -0.44
C CYS A 102 -1.41 10.21 0.15
N THR A 103 -2.36 10.20 1.08
CA THR A 103 -2.84 11.42 1.76
C THR A 103 -1.71 12.10 2.55
N MET A 104 -0.96 11.34 3.36
CA MET A 104 0.16 11.88 4.13
C MET A 104 1.26 12.44 3.22
N GLN A 105 1.61 11.72 2.15
CA GLN A 105 2.61 12.16 1.18
C GLN A 105 2.19 13.48 0.52
N LYS A 106 0.94 13.59 0.06
CA LYS A 106 0.41 14.83 -0.53
C LYS A 106 0.46 15.99 0.48
N ALA A 107 -0.02 15.76 1.71
CA ALA A 107 -0.07 16.78 2.76
C ALA A 107 1.33 17.30 3.13
N PHE A 108 2.28 16.40 3.39
CA PHE A 108 3.64 16.80 3.76
C PHE A 108 4.42 17.37 2.56
N SER A 109 4.21 16.87 1.35
CA SER A 109 4.85 17.45 0.15
C SER A 109 4.40 18.90 -0.10
N LYS A 110 3.10 19.20 0.09
CA LYS A 110 2.58 20.57 -0.01
C LYS A 110 3.23 21.52 1.02
N ARG A 111 3.47 21.03 2.24
CA ARG A 111 4.05 21.81 3.34
C ARG A 111 5.56 22.02 3.20
N MET A 112 6.30 21.05 2.68
CA MET A 112 7.76 21.10 2.62
C MET A 112 8.33 21.81 1.36
N GLY A 113 7.46 22.26 0.44
CA GLY A 113 7.86 23.00 -0.75
C GLY A 113 8.81 22.20 -1.65
N ALA A 114 9.79 22.89 -2.25
CA ALA A 114 10.66 22.35 -3.31
C ALA A 114 11.48 21.09 -2.93
N ARG A 115 11.69 20.81 -1.63
CA ARG A 115 12.42 19.60 -1.21
C ARG A 115 11.56 18.34 -1.27
N GLY A 116 10.23 18.49 -1.23
CA GLY A 116 9.28 17.39 -1.18
C GLY A 116 9.46 16.48 0.04
N THR A 117 8.55 15.52 0.21
CA THR A 117 8.70 14.42 1.18
C THR A 117 8.92 13.13 0.40
N GLN A 118 10.01 12.43 0.67
CA GLN A 118 10.24 11.11 0.08
C GLN A 118 9.29 10.11 0.73
N CYS A 119 8.64 9.26 -0.07
CA CYS A 119 7.72 8.26 0.44
C CYS A 119 8.20 6.87 0.07
N PHE A 120 8.31 6.00 1.07
CA PHE A 120 8.76 4.63 0.93
C PHE A 120 7.71 3.66 1.48
N ALA A 121 7.61 2.49 0.87
CA ALA A 121 6.79 1.40 1.38
C ALA A 121 7.55 0.07 1.34
N HIS A 122 7.39 -0.72 2.40
CA HIS A 122 7.95 -2.06 2.48
C HIS A 122 6.86 -3.06 2.86
N ASP A 123 6.67 -4.07 2.01
CA ASP A 123 5.89 -5.25 2.33
C ASP A 123 6.51 -6.49 1.65
N PRO A 124 6.78 -7.58 2.38
CA PRO A 124 7.21 -8.84 1.78
C PRO A 124 6.24 -9.42 0.73
N ALA A 125 4.96 -9.04 0.80
CA ALA A 125 3.91 -9.49 -0.11
C ALA A 125 3.82 -8.66 -1.40
N TYR A 126 4.58 -7.56 -1.53
CA TYR A 126 4.56 -6.78 -2.76
C TYR A 126 5.10 -7.57 -3.95
N THR A 127 4.33 -7.51 -5.04
CA THR A 127 4.68 -8.01 -6.36
C THR A 127 5.29 -6.89 -7.20
N ALA A 128 5.84 -7.23 -8.37
CA ALA A 128 6.30 -6.24 -9.34
C ALA A 128 5.21 -5.24 -9.74
N ILE A 129 3.95 -5.68 -9.82
CA ILE A 129 2.81 -4.83 -10.17
C ILE A 129 2.51 -3.84 -9.05
N ASP A 130 2.60 -4.27 -7.79
CA ASP A 130 2.45 -3.36 -6.64
C ASP A 130 3.55 -2.31 -6.64
N SER A 131 4.80 -2.72 -6.87
CA SER A 131 5.94 -1.81 -6.97
C SER A 131 5.80 -0.80 -8.10
N GLU A 132 5.35 -1.24 -9.27
CA GLU A 132 5.09 -0.37 -10.42
C GLU A 132 3.96 0.62 -10.13
N HIS A 133 2.84 0.12 -9.59
CA HIS A 133 1.69 0.94 -9.22
C HIS A 133 2.05 2.00 -8.16
N LEU A 134 2.73 1.60 -7.09
CA LEU A 134 3.18 2.51 -6.04
C LEU A 134 4.14 3.59 -6.56
N LYS A 135 5.01 3.24 -7.50
CA LYS A 135 5.90 4.19 -8.17
C LYS A 135 5.11 5.26 -8.94
N MET A 136 3.98 4.91 -9.56
CA MET A 136 3.11 5.89 -10.23
C MET A 136 2.55 6.93 -9.24
N HIS A 137 2.39 6.56 -7.97
CA HIS A 137 1.98 7.46 -6.88
C HIS A 137 3.17 8.11 -6.14
N GLY A 138 4.40 7.99 -6.66
CA GLY A 138 5.59 8.58 -6.06
C GLY A 138 6.07 7.86 -4.79
N ILE A 139 5.64 6.62 -4.57
CA ILE A 139 6.03 5.78 -3.45
C ILE A 139 7.10 4.78 -3.93
N THR A 140 8.27 4.83 -3.31
CA THR A 140 9.38 3.91 -3.63
C THR A 140 9.25 2.65 -2.79
N THR A 141 9.16 1.48 -3.44
CA THR A 141 9.17 0.21 -2.71
C THR A 141 10.59 -0.16 -2.29
N ILE A 142 10.76 -0.57 -1.03
CA ILE A 142 12.04 -1.05 -0.50
C ILE A 142 11.99 -2.58 -0.48
N THR A 143 12.92 -3.21 -1.19
CA THR A 143 13.16 -4.65 -1.09
C THR A 143 14.34 -4.89 -0.15
N ILE A 144 14.18 -5.76 0.84
CA ILE A 144 15.34 -6.27 1.58
C ILE A 144 16.06 -7.21 0.60
N LEU A 145 17.21 -6.77 0.07
CA LEU A 145 18.16 -7.67 -0.58
C LEU A 145 18.40 -8.82 0.40
N LYS A 146 18.07 -10.05 -0.01
CA LYS A 146 18.53 -11.23 0.73
C LYS A 146 20.05 -11.14 0.76
N ALA A 147 20.61 -10.83 1.93
CA ALA A 147 22.02 -11.02 2.15
C ALA A 147 22.30 -12.49 1.86
N SER A 148 23.06 -12.75 0.79
CA SER A 148 23.60 -14.06 0.48
C SER A 148 24.48 -14.47 1.67
N LEU A 149 23.96 -15.34 2.53
CA LEU A 149 24.75 -16.09 3.50
C LEU A 149 25.17 -17.41 2.86
#